data_AF-A0A956MZV1-F1
#
_entry.id   AF-A0A956MZV1-F1
#
_cell.length_a   1.000
_cell.length_b   1.000
_cell.length_c   1.000
_cell.angle_alpha   90.00
_cell.angle_beta   90.00
_cell.angle_gamma   90.00
#
_symmetry.space_group_name_H-M   'P 1'
#
loop_
_entity.id
_entity.type
_entity.pdbx_description
1 polymer ?
#
loop_
_entity_poly.entity_id
_entity_poly.type
_entity_poly.pdbx_seq_one_letter_code
_entity_poly.pdbx_strand_id
1 'polypeptide(L)' 'AEYLINEVGVALVPGSAFGSPGYLRLSFATSMEVLQKAMSKLRMITK' A
#
# COMPACT_ATOMS: atom_id res chain seq x y z
N ALA A 1 6.71 4.94 -2.06
CA ALA A 1 6.48 3.75 -1.21
C ALA A 1 6.99 3.97 0.21
N GLU A 2 8.20 4.53 0.38
CA GLU A 2 8.80 4.82 1.69
C GLU A 2 7.92 5.66 2.62
N TYR A 3 7.27 6.71 2.10
CA TYR A 3 6.28 7.49 2.85
C TYR A 3 5.14 6.62 3.44
N LEU A 4 4.64 5.64 2.67
CA LEU A 4 3.52 4.80 3.11
C LEU A 4 3.91 3.86 4.26
N ILE A 5 5.14 3.38 4.29
CA ILE A 5 5.60 2.54 5.40
C ILE A 5 5.94 3.38 6.64
N ASN A 6 6.59 4.54 6.46
CA ASN A 6 7.04 5.35 7.60
C ASN A 6 5.90 6.15 8.25
N GLU A 7 5.04 6.79 7.46
CA GLU A 7 3.99 7.69 7.99
C GLU A 7 2.63 7.01 8.15
N VAL A 8 2.32 6.07 7.26
CA VAL A 8 1.00 5.39 7.24
C VAL A 8 1.08 4.00 7.89
N GLY A 9 2.28 3.41 7.98
CA GLY A 9 2.49 2.05 8.48
C GLY A 9 1.88 0.99 7.57
N VAL A 10 2.00 1.15 6.25
CA VAL A 10 1.58 0.17 5.23
C VAL A 10 2.74 -0.07 4.26
N ALA A 11 3.28 -1.29 4.26
CA ALA A 11 4.34 -1.70 3.34
C ALA A 11 3.74 -2.07 1.98
N LEU A 12 4.15 -1.37 0.93
CA LEU A 12 3.81 -1.67 -0.47
C LEU A 12 5.06 -1.64 -1.33
N VAL A 13 5.04 -2.38 -2.44
CA VAL A 13 6.17 -2.39 -3.38
C VAL A 13 5.88 -1.43 -4.54
N PRO A 14 6.82 -0.52 -4.89
CA PRO A 14 6.63 0.35 -6.04
C PRO A 14 6.59 -0.43 -7.35
N GLY A 15 5.66 -0.08 -8.24
CA GLY A 15 5.50 -0.71 -9.55
C GLY A 15 6.69 -0.48 -10.48
N SER A 16 7.51 0.54 -10.22
CA SER A 16 8.78 0.77 -10.95
C SER A 16 9.73 -0.43 -10.86
N ALA A 17 9.69 -1.21 -9.77
CA ALA A 17 10.46 -2.45 -9.63
C ALA A 17 10.01 -3.56 -10.60
N PHE A 18 8.85 -3.40 -11.23
CA PHE A 18 8.23 -4.34 -12.17
C PHE A 18 7.99 -3.72 -13.55
N GLY A 19 8.63 -2.59 -13.87
CA GLY A 19 8.46 -1.93 -15.17
C GLY A 19 7.13 -1.17 -15.33
N SER A 20 6.42 -0.88 -14.23
CA SER A 20 5.17 -0.12 -14.23
C SER A 20 5.26 1.10 -13.30
N PRO A 21 5.99 2.17 -13.70
CA PRO A 21 6.08 3.41 -12.92
C PRO A 21 4.70 4.05 -12.70
N GLY A 22 4.49 4.68 -11.54
CA GLY A 22 3.21 5.28 -11.15
C GLY A 22 2.22 4.31 -10.48
N TYR A 23 2.50 3.01 -10.51
CA TYR A 23 1.67 1.99 -9.85
C TYR A 23 2.30 1.48 -8.55
N LEU A 24 1.49 0.78 -7.75
CA LEU A 24 1.89 0.09 -6.53
C LEU A 24 1.40 -1.35 -6.57
N ARG A 25 2.21 -2.28 -6.03
CA ARG A 25 1.83 -3.68 -5.84
C ARG A 25 1.36 -3.90 -4.41
N LEU A 26 0.14 -4.41 -4.27
CA LEU A 26 -0.46 -4.82 -3.00
C LEU A 26 -0.62 -6.35 -2.97
N SER A 27 -0.12 -6.98 -1.91
CA SER A 27 -0.39 -8.40 -1.66
C SER A 27 -1.70 -8.55 -0.92
N PHE A 28 -2.64 -9.31 -1.48
CA PHE A 28 -3.93 -9.62 -0.84
C PHE A 28 -3.94 -10.97 -0.11
N ALA A 29 -2.83 -11.72 -0.15
CA ALA A 29 -2.68 -13.02 0.51
C ALA A 29 -2.49 -12.84 2.03
N THR A 30 -3.51 -12.32 2.70
CA THR A 30 -3.56 -12.08 4.15
C THR A 30 -5.02 -12.07 4.61
N SER A 31 -5.29 -11.83 5.91
CA SER A 31 -6.66 -11.82 6.42
C SER A 31 -7.44 -10.59 5.97
N MET A 32 -8.76 -10.70 5.94
CA MET A 32 -9.62 -9.59 5.53
C MET A 32 -9.56 -8.40 6.50
N GLU A 33 -9.36 -8.68 7.79
CA GLU A 33 -9.14 -7.65 8.80
C GLU A 33 -7.90 -6.80 8.49
N VAL A 34 -6.77 -7.43 8.14
CA VAL A 34 -5.53 -6.73 7.79
C VAL A 34 -5.74 -5.88 6.53
N LEU A 35 -6.43 -6.43 5.52
CA LEU A 35 -6.72 -5.68 4.28
C LEU A 35 -7.61 -4.47 4.54
N GLN A 36 -8.69 -4.63 5.30
CA GLN A 36 -9.58 -3.51 5.63
C GLN A 36 -8.83 -2.41 6.40
N LYS A 37 -8.01 -2.78 7.39
CA LYS A 37 -7.21 -1.81 8.14
C LYS A 37 -6.21 -1.06 7.25
N ALA A 38 -5.52 -1.77 6.36
CA ALA A 38 -4.60 -1.14 5.40
C ALA A 38 -5.32 -0.19 4.44
N MET A 39 -6.47 -0.60 3.89
CA MET A 39 -7.27 0.24 3.00
C MET A 39 -7.82 1.50 3.68
N SER A 40 -8.28 1.39 4.94
CA SER A 40 -8.73 2.56 5.72
C SER A 40 -7.61 3.57 5.93
N LYS A 41 -6.39 3.11 6.24
CA LYS A 41 -5.21 3.97 6.37
C LYS A 41 -4.85 4.66 5.05
N LEU A 42 -4.90 3.93 3.92
CA LEU A 42 -4.64 4.51 2.60
C LEU A 42 -5.68 5.56 2.22
N ARG A 43 -6.97 5.35 2.51
CA ARG A 43 -8.02 6.35 2.25
C ARG A 43 -7.81 7.67 2.97
N MET A 44 -7.13 7.70 4.12
CA MET A 44 -6.87 8.95 4.84
C MET A 44 -5.90 9.88 4.11
N ILE A 45 -5.04 9.34 3.25
CA ILE A 45 -4.02 10.11 2.52
C ILE A 45 -4.35 10.34 1.04
N THR A 46 -5.28 9.56 0.48
CA THR A 46 -5.80 9.74 -0.88
C THR A 46 -7.15 10.44 -0.81
N LYS A 47 -7.18 11.76 -1.09
CA LYS A 47 -8.40 12.50 -1.41
C LYS A 47 -8.64 12.46 -2.91
#